data_AF-A0A5J6TZY6-F1
#
_entry.id   AF-A0A5J6TZY6-F1
#
_cell.length_a   1.000
_cell.length_b   1.000
_cell.length_c   1.000
_cell.angle_alpha   90.00
_cell.angle_beta   90.00
_cell.angle_gamma   90.00
#
_symmetry.space_group_name_H-M   'P 1'
#
loop_
_entity.id
_entity.type
_entity.pdbx_description
1 polymer ?
#
loop_
_entity_poly.entity_id
_entity_poly.type
_entity_poly.pdbx_seq_one_letter_code
_entity_poly.pdbx_strand_id
1 'polypeptide(L)'
;MSTDLYGARVLDVAPGAARARFRIFVVYYDVACRDHAPLPDGDVGFFFRLLWEAAHDRPITEWHALQAVPLDDFLEPEWVNANAHRYVTRVERVAVRNHPVGDDAWDGLHDFHYEHDGGWAGEELLVQADYDVHVTDPRWLDSLEAGYSWGTTSYVTEADHVTEADAPAIVDLRAAARVLDPFPGTGTDEATPSDVAFSGDGTYLAVTSEACELVVYRTRDWSEHTRLPHESRFPWGQDIEWVPGGHLLTKRPPEPSDEPPARAYDVDAGALVALPGTHVPGPPGDEGDTVVRPDGGYTAGSHSPEPGAAESLALRRAGDDRPLMLCRPKGHHYVSRLAWSPDGRVLAASLIESRHGHGGTVGLYEPGAPVTAPEAAEPSDEELRARLDRSRHPEDVLLLTGMLADRTDDPARKAGIWRRTAKELAGWATPPPAAAEAYRARSSTGPERARWPTASPCRACCTAVATSMAPWRRRATPTAAPRTFRETIGPASCDSRRPSGWLT
;
A
#
# COMPACT_ATOMS: atom_id res chain seq x y z
N MET A 1 -12.94 -15.63 5.87
CA MET A 1 -13.99 -14.86 5.20
C MET A 1 -13.68 -13.42 5.51
N SER A 2 -13.52 -12.58 4.48
CA SER A 2 -13.45 -11.13 4.69
C SER A 2 -14.87 -10.63 4.96
N THR A 3 -15.01 -9.65 5.83
CA THR A 3 -16.33 -9.08 6.17
C THR A 3 -16.37 -7.65 5.68
N ASP A 4 -17.51 -7.25 5.11
CA ASP A 4 -17.69 -5.89 4.63
C ASP A 4 -17.62 -4.91 5.80
N LEU A 5 -16.75 -3.92 5.66
CA LEU A 5 -16.61 -2.84 6.64
C LEU A 5 -17.47 -1.64 6.23
N TYR A 6 -17.63 -1.43 4.92
CA TYR A 6 -18.39 -0.33 4.37
C TYR A 6 -19.37 -0.80 3.29
N GLY A 7 -20.39 0.02 3.08
CA GLY A 7 -21.21 0.02 1.87
C GLY A 7 -20.86 1.25 1.04
N ALA A 8 -20.87 1.13 -0.28
CA ALA A 8 -20.68 2.25 -1.20
C ALA A 8 -21.92 2.40 -2.08
N ARG A 9 -22.34 3.65 -2.33
CA ARG A 9 -23.36 4.00 -3.32
C ARG A 9 -22.90 5.17 -4.16
N VAL A 10 -23.02 5.06 -5.48
CA VAL A 10 -22.80 6.17 -6.41
C VAL A 10 -24.04 7.07 -6.40
N LEU A 11 -23.87 8.35 -6.05
CA LEU A 11 -24.94 9.34 -6.06
C LEU A 11 -25.01 10.11 -7.38
N ASP A 12 -23.86 10.40 -7.98
CA ASP A 12 -23.72 11.20 -9.21
C ASP A 12 -22.41 10.83 -9.93
N VAL A 13 -22.39 10.91 -11.26
CA VAL A 13 -21.18 10.72 -12.08
C VAL A 13 -21.12 11.84 -13.09
N ALA A 14 -20.02 12.60 -13.08
CA ALA A 14 -19.79 13.74 -13.96
C ALA A 14 -18.45 13.55 -14.71
N PRO A 15 -18.41 12.75 -15.79
CA PRO A 15 -17.18 12.45 -16.51
C PRO A 15 -16.48 13.70 -17.06
N GLY A 16 -17.23 14.70 -17.52
CA GLY A 16 -16.67 15.97 -18.00
C GLY A 16 -15.94 16.80 -16.93
N ALA A 17 -16.17 16.50 -15.65
CA ALA A 17 -15.45 17.09 -14.51
C ALA A 17 -14.46 16.10 -13.87
N ALA A 18 -14.27 14.91 -14.46
CA ALA A 18 -13.51 13.80 -13.90
C ALA A 18 -13.89 13.54 -12.42
N ARG A 19 -15.20 13.56 -12.13
CA ARG A 19 -15.71 13.49 -10.76
C ARG A 19 -16.84 12.48 -10.62
N ALA A 20 -16.84 11.71 -9.55
CA ALA A 20 -18.00 10.98 -9.06
C ALA A 20 -18.33 11.38 -7.62
N ARG A 21 -19.60 11.31 -7.25
CA ARG A 21 -20.05 11.50 -5.88
C ARG A 21 -20.44 10.15 -5.29
N PHE A 22 -19.80 9.78 -4.20
CA PHE A 22 -20.11 8.57 -3.45
C PHE A 22 -20.83 8.89 -2.16
N ARG A 23 -21.63 7.95 -1.68
CA ARG A 23 -22.04 7.83 -0.29
C ARG A 23 -21.43 6.58 0.27
N ILE A 24 -20.70 6.72 1.37
CA ILE A 24 -20.09 5.61 2.11
C ILE A 24 -20.90 5.40 3.39
N PHE A 25 -21.30 4.16 3.63
CA PHE A 25 -21.98 3.69 4.82
C PHE A 25 -21.02 2.87 5.65
N VAL A 26 -21.00 3.04 6.96
CA VAL A 26 -20.40 2.05 7.86
C VAL A 26 -21.41 0.93 8.05
N VAL A 27 -21.03 -0.29 7.72
CA VAL A 27 -21.92 -1.46 7.77
C VAL A 27 -21.48 -2.51 8.79
N TYR A 28 -20.33 -2.29 9.42
CA TYR A 28 -19.82 -3.05 10.55
C TYR A 28 -19.79 -2.20 11.83
N TYR A 29 -20.44 -2.69 12.87
CA TYR A 29 -20.48 -2.08 14.20
C TYR A 29 -20.05 -3.10 15.24
N ASP A 30 -19.35 -2.64 16.29
CA ASP A 30 -19.25 -3.36 17.54
C ASP A 30 -20.26 -2.74 18.51
N VAL A 31 -21.51 -3.21 18.47
CA VAL A 31 -22.61 -2.62 19.25
C VAL A 31 -22.37 -2.82 20.75
N ALA A 32 -21.68 -3.90 21.14
CA ALA A 32 -21.34 -4.16 22.53
C ALA A 32 -20.33 -3.14 23.07
N CYS A 33 -19.34 -2.75 22.25
CA CYS A 33 -18.37 -1.73 22.59
C CYS A 33 -18.83 -0.31 22.25
N ARG A 34 -19.97 -0.15 21.55
CA ARG A 34 -20.45 1.12 20.99
C ARG A 34 -19.39 1.78 20.11
N ASP A 35 -18.80 0.98 19.23
CA ASP A 35 -17.75 1.40 18.31
C ASP A 35 -18.07 0.99 16.86
N HIS A 36 -17.44 1.64 15.90
CA HIS A 36 -17.61 1.37 14.48
C HIS A 36 -16.35 1.76 13.68
N ALA A 37 -16.20 1.22 12.47
CA ALA A 37 -15.08 1.61 11.61
C ALA A 37 -15.12 3.12 11.30
N PRO A 38 -13.98 3.85 11.33
CA PRO A 38 -13.97 5.29 11.10
C PRO A 38 -14.39 5.63 9.67
N LEU A 39 -15.04 6.78 9.46
CA LEU A 39 -15.32 7.26 8.11
C LEU A 39 -14.00 7.61 7.39
N PRO A 40 -13.81 7.23 6.11
CA PRO A 40 -12.59 7.56 5.37
C PRO A 40 -12.34 9.07 5.30
N ASP A 41 -11.24 9.56 5.88
CA ASP A 41 -10.96 11.00 5.97
C ASP A 41 -10.16 11.52 4.77
N GLY A 42 -10.71 11.34 3.56
CA GLY A 42 -10.06 11.79 2.32
C GLY A 42 -8.95 10.87 1.79
N ASP A 43 -8.83 9.65 2.32
CA ASP A 43 -7.86 8.64 1.88
C ASP A 43 -8.07 8.23 0.42
N VAL A 44 -7.14 8.61 -0.46
CA VAL A 44 -7.26 8.32 -1.90
C VAL A 44 -7.15 6.83 -2.21
N GLY A 45 -6.50 6.05 -1.34
CA GLY A 45 -6.36 4.60 -1.44
C GLY A 45 -7.70 3.88 -1.36
N PHE A 46 -8.49 4.21 -0.34
CA PHE A 46 -9.84 3.69 -0.17
C PHE A 46 -10.71 3.93 -1.42
N PHE A 47 -10.75 5.16 -1.93
CA PHE A 47 -11.57 5.47 -3.11
C PHE A 47 -11.02 4.90 -4.41
N PHE A 48 -9.70 4.76 -4.56
CA PHE A 48 -9.13 3.98 -5.66
C PHE A 48 -9.63 2.54 -5.62
N ARG A 49 -9.68 1.91 -4.44
CA ARG A 49 -10.18 0.54 -4.33
C ARG A 49 -11.65 0.42 -4.73
N LEU A 50 -12.50 1.37 -4.34
CA LEU A 50 -13.90 1.40 -4.77
C LEU A 50 -14.06 1.49 -6.29
N LEU A 51 -13.24 2.33 -6.95
CA LEU A 51 -13.25 2.43 -8.41
C LEU A 51 -12.82 1.11 -9.06
N TRP A 52 -11.80 0.47 -8.50
CA TRP A 52 -11.32 -0.82 -8.97
C TRP A 52 -12.39 -1.90 -8.80
N GLU A 53 -13.02 -2.02 -7.62
CA GLU A 53 -14.10 -2.98 -7.34
C GLU A 53 -15.28 -2.79 -8.30
N ALA A 54 -15.76 -1.56 -8.47
CA ALA A 54 -16.86 -1.27 -9.39
C ALA A 54 -16.55 -1.67 -10.84
N ALA A 55 -15.29 -1.57 -11.26
CA ALA A 55 -14.85 -2.01 -12.58
C ALA A 55 -14.72 -3.54 -12.72
N HIS A 56 -14.57 -4.28 -11.62
CA HIS A 56 -14.41 -5.74 -11.62
C HIS A 56 -15.72 -6.49 -11.32
N ASP A 57 -16.69 -5.86 -10.67
CA ASP A 57 -18.01 -6.44 -10.38
C ASP A 57 -18.95 -6.47 -11.61
N ARG A 58 -18.62 -5.72 -12.67
CA ARG A 58 -19.41 -5.73 -13.90
C ARG A 58 -19.09 -6.95 -14.76
N PRO A 59 -20.10 -7.53 -15.46
CA PRO A 59 -19.85 -8.54 -16.46
C PRO A 59 -18.84 -8.01 -17.46
N ILE A 60 -17.74 -8.75 -17.61
CA ILE A 60 -16.61 -8.31 -18.43
C ILE A 60 -16.99 -8.44 -19.91
N THR A 61 -17.69 -7.41 -20.39
CA THR A 61 -18.14 -7.29 -21.78
C THR A 61 -17.21 -6.39 -22.57
N GLU A 62 -16.50 -5.49 -21.89
CA GLU A 62 -15.54 -4.54 -22.45
C GLU A 62 -14.37 -4.36 -21.46
N TRP A 63 -13.17 -4.08 -21.96
CA TRP A 63 -12.00 -3.82 -21.13
C TRP A 63 -12.15 -2.47 -20.43
N HIS A 64 -12.09 -2.49 -19.10
CA HIS A 64 -12.03 -1.26 -18.31
C HIS A 64 -10.58 -0.94 -18.01
N ALA A 65 -10.19 0.33 -18.14
CA ALA A 65 -8.81 0.73 -17.96
C ALA A 65 -8.25 0.35 -16.56
N LEU A 66 -9.09 0.37 -15.51
CA LEU A 66 -8.68 -0.05 -14.14
C LEU A 66 -8.35 -1.55 -14.04
N GLN A 67 -8.82 -2.39 -14.97
CA GLN A 67 -8.44 -3.80 -15.08
C GLN A 67 -6.97 -3.97 -15.52
N ALA A 68 -6.31 -2.87 -15.91
CA ALA A 68 -4.86 -2.86 -16.07
C ALA A 68 -4.13 -3.12 -14.75
N VAL A 69 -4.72 -2.78 -13.60
CA VAL A 69 -4.13 -3.04 -12.27
C VAL A 69 -4.38 -4.50 -11.89
N PRO A 70 -3.32 -5.34 -11.76
CA PRO A 70 -3.46 -6.72 -11.34
C PRO A 70 -4.12 -6.84 -9.96
N LEU A 71 -4.89 -7.92 -9.74
CA LEU A 71 -5.50 -8.21 -8.44
C LEU A 71 -4.45 -8.28 -7.32
N ASP A 72 -3.29 -8.89 -7.58
CA ASP A 72 -2.20 -8.98 -6.60
C ASP A 72 -1.76 -7.58 -6.13
N ASP A 73 -1.49 -6.66 -7.07
CA ASP A 73 -1.12 -5.27 -6.76
C ASP A 73 -2.24 -4.52 -6.01
N PHE A 74 -3.50 -4.76 -6.37
CA PHE A 74 -4.65 -4.18 -5.65
C PHE A 74 -4.74 -4.69 -4.21
N LEU A 75 -4.44 -5.98 -3.97
CA LEU A 75 -4.52 -6.57 -2.64
C LEU A 75 -3.36 -6.15 -1.74
N GLU A 76 -2.20 -5.78 -2.29
CA GLU A 76 -1.02 -5.30 -1.55
C GLU A 76 -1.21 -3.84 -1.08
N PRO A 77 -1.39 -3.58 0.23
CA PRO A 77 -1.68 -2.23 0.74
C PRO A 77 -0.57 -1.23 0.46
N GLU A 78 0.69 -1.65 0.53
CA GLU A 78 1.84 -0.81 0.23
C GLU A 78 1.84 -0.34 -1.23
N TRP A 79 1.39 -1.20 -2.15
CA TRP A 79 1.24 -0.83 -3.55
C TRP A 79 0.13 0.21 -3.71
N VAL A 80 -1.03 -0.01 -3.08
CA VAL A 80 -2.15 0.95 -3.13
C VAL A 80 -1.73 2.30 -2.57
N ASN A 81 -1.02 2.33 -1.45
CA ASN A 81 -0.53 3.58 -0.86
C ASN A 81 0.41 4.32 -1.79
N ALA A 82 1.28 3.58 -2.50
CA ALA A 82 2.22 4.14 -3.45
C ALA A 82 1.60 4.62 -4.76
N ASN A 83 0.42 4.12 -5.13
CA ASN A 83 -0.09 4.30 -6.49
C ASN A 83 -1.48 4.95 -6.57
N ALA A 84 -2.26 5.01 -5.49
CA ALA A 84 -3.63 5.50 -5.55
C ALA A 84 -3.74 6.96 -6.04
N HIS A 85 -2.77 7.81 -5.70
CA HIS A 85 -2.69 9.20 -6.18
C HIS A 85 -2.63 9.32 -7.72
N ARG A 86 -2.21 8.25 -8.40
CA ARG A 86 -2.19 8.17 -9.86
C ARG A 86 -3.58 8.01 -10.47
N TYR A 87 -4.56 7.58 -9.69
CA TYR A 87 -5.94 7.33 -10.14
C TYR A 87 -6.91 8.35 -9.56
N VAL A 88 -6.72 8.73 -8.29
CA VAL A 88 -7.56 9.66 -7.54
C VAL A 88 -6.73 10.89 -7.18
N THR A 89 -7.12 12.05 -7.70
CA THR A 89 -6.39 13.32 -7.48
C THR A 89 -6.82 14.03 -6.20
N ARG A 90 -8.09 13.90 -5.83
CA ARG A 90 -8.69 14.61 -4.70
C ARG A 90 -9.93 13.90 -4.20
N VAL A 91 -10.09 13.89 -2.89
CA VAL A 91 -11.30 13.45 -2.21
C VAL A 91 -11.75 14.57 -1.28
N GLU A 92 -13.03 14.92 -1.33
CA GLU A 92 -13.62 15.93 -0.46
C GLU A 92 -14.88 15.37 0.21
N ARG A 93 -14.90 15.35 1.54
CA ARG A 93 -16.10 14.99 2.30
C ARG A 93 -17.08 16.16 2.30
N VAL A 94 -18.23 16.00 1.65
CA VAL A 94 -19.21 17.09 1.44
C VAL A 94 -20.38 17.05 2.42
N ALA A 95 -20.70 15.89 3.00
CA ALA A 95 -21.74 15.77 4.02
C ALA A 95 -21.47 14.59 4.94
N VAL A 96 -21.94 14.68 6.19
CA VAL A 96 -21.87 13.61 7.20
C VAL A 96 -23.24 13.48 7.87
N ARG A 97 -23.66 12.25 8.17
CA ARG A 97 -24.91 11.94 8.87
C ARG A 97 -24.67 10.87 9.93
N ASN A 98 -25.40 10.95 11.03
CA ASN A 98 -25.36 10.01 12.15
C ASN A 98 -23.98 9.80 12.79
N HIS A 99 -23.05 10.76 12.65
CA HIS A 99 -21.74 10.72 13.28
C HIS A 99 -21.51 12.00 14.10
N PRO A 100 -21.22 11.89 15.41
CA PRO A 100 -21.15 10.66 16.20
C PRO A 100 -22.52 9.96 16.33
N VAL A 101 -22.51 8.64 16.60
CA VAL A 101 -23.73 7.86 16.85
C VAL A 101 -24.31 8.26 18.21
N GLY A 102 -25.60 8.60 18.24
CA GLY A 102 -26.31 8.92 19.49
C GLY A 102 -26.43 7.72 20.42
N ASP A 103 -26.44 7.94 21.73
CA ASP A 103 -26.50 6.87 22.74
C ASP A 103 -27.73 5.95 22.59
N ASP A 104 -28.85 6.51 22.15
CA ASP A 104 -30.12 5.82 21.90
C ASP A 104 -30.18 5.12 20.54
N ALA A 105 -29.37 5.57 19.57
CA ALA A 105 -29.32 4.98 18.24
C ALA A 105 -28.67 3.58 18.24
N TRP A 106 -27.76 3.30 19.19
CA TRP A 106 -27.08 2.01 19.32
C TRP A 106 -28.04 0.83 19.49
N ASP A 107 -29.17 1.03 20.17
CA ASP A 107 -30.16 -0.03 20.40
C ASP A 107 -30.84 -0.50 19.09
N GLY A 108 -30.79 0.33 18.04
CA GLY A 108 -31.33 0.02 16.71
C GLY A 108 -30.31 -0.51 15.71
N LEU A 109 -29.02 -0.55 16.07
CA LEU A 109 -27.95 -1.03 15.20
C LEU A 109 -27.69 -2.53 15.38
N HIS A 110 -27.14 -3.15 14.34
CA HIS A 110 -26.67 -4.52 14.36
C HIS A 110 -25.18 -4.56 14.04
N ASP A 111 -24.50 -5.62 14.48
CA ASP A 111 -23.06 -5.76 14.23
C ASP A 111 -22.75 -5.76 12.71
N PHE A 112 -23.67 -6.27 11.89
CA PHE A 112 -23.51 -6.33 10.43
C PHE A 112 -24.78 -5.94 9.69
N HIS A 113 -24.61 -5.08 8.69
CA HIS A 113 -25.65 -4.72 7.72
C HIS A 113 -25.22 -5.19 6.32
N TYR A 114 -25.92 -6.18 5.76
CA TYR A 114 -25.61 -6.69 4.42
C TYR A 114 -26.40 -5.93 3.34
N GLU A 115 -25.76 -5.76 2.18
CA GLU A 115 -26.40 -5.17 1.01
C GLU A 115 -27.45 -6.14 0.44
N HIS A 116 -28.65 -5.63 0.20
CA HIS A 116 -29.76 -6.33 -0.42
C HIS A 116 -30.52 -5.38 -1.37
N ASP A 117 -30.58 -5.77 -2.65
CA ASP A 117 -31.34 -5.06 -3.70
C ASP A 117 -30.99 -3.55 -3.82
N GLY A 118 -29.71 -3.21 -3.65
CA GLY A 118 -29.14 -1.87 -3.75
C GLY A 118 -29.21 -1.04 -2.46
N GLY A 119 -29.60 -1.62 -1.33
CA GLY A 119 -29.72 -0.92 -0.05
C GLY A 119 -29.36 -1.76 1.16
N TRP A 120 -29.42 -1.13 2.33
CA TRP A 120 -29.14 -1.75 3.63
C TRP A 120 -30.34 -1.63 4.55
N ALA A 121 -30.55 -2.64 5.39
CA ALA A 121 -31.60 -2.57 6.41
C ALA A 121 -31.30 -1.45 7.42
N GLY A 122 -32.26 -0.53 7.61
CA GLY A 122 -32.11 0.63 8.51
C GLY A 122 -31.06 1.64 8.04
N GLU A 123 -30.89 1.80 6.73
CA GLU A 123 -29.87 2.68 6.12
C GLU A 123 -29.85 4.10 6.71
N GLU A 124 -31.03 4.64 7.07
CA GLU A 124 -31.19 5.96 7.68
C GLU A 124 -30.56 6.07 9.07
N LEU A 125 -30.30 4.95 9.74
CA LEU A 125 -29.65 4.89 11.06
C LEU A 125 -28.13 4.76 10.95
N LEU A 126 -27.61 4.33 9.80
CA LEU A 126 -26.18 4.06 9.62
C LEU A 126 -25.36 5.35 9.60
N VAL A 127 -24.17 5.28 10.17
CA VAL A 127 -23.11 6.27 9.99
C VAL A 127 -22.77 6.35 8.51
N GLN A 128 -22.82 7.55 7.95
CA GLN A 128 -22.59 7.73 6.51
C GLN A 128 -22.03 9.11 6.18
N ALA A 129 -21.28 9.19 5.08
CA ALA A 129 -20.79 10.44 4.53
C ALA A 129 -20.82 10.44 3.00
N ASP A 130 -21.03 11.63 2.43
CA ASP A 130 -20.98 11.87 1.00
C ASP A 130 -19.61 12.45 0.63
N TYR A 131 -19.02 11.98 -0.47
CA TYR A 131 -17.69 12.36 -0.93
C TYR A 131 -17.70 12.75 -2.41
N ASP A 132 -17.09 13.87 -2.74
CA ASP A 132 -16.69 14.21 -4.11
C ASP A 132 -15.30 13.64 -4.37
N VAL A 133 -15.21 12.69 -5.30
CA VAL A 133 -13.98 12.00 -5.69
C VAL A 133 -13.61 12.45 -7.09
N HIS A 134 -12.45 13.08 -7.20
CA HIS A 134 -11.87 13.51 -8.47
C HIS A 134 -10.79 12.52 -8.90
N VAL A 135 -10.82 12.17 -10.18
CA VAL A 135 -9.93 11.17 -10.78
C VAL A 135 -8.97 11.81 -11.79
N THR A 136 -7.85 11.16 -12.07
CA THR A 136 -6.85 11.67 -13.04
C THR A 136 -7.33 11.57 -14.48
N ASP A 137 -8.14 10.55 -14.79
CA ASP A 137 -8.71 10.30 -16.12
C ASP A 137 -10.21 10.02 -15.99
N PRO A 138 -11.10 10.73 -16.72
CA PRO A 138 -12.53 10.45 -16.74
C PRO A 138 -12.90 8.99 -17.00
N ARG A 139 -12.07 8.25 -17.77
CA ARG A 139 -12.29 6.83 -18.07
C ARG A 139 -12.28 5.93 -16.84
N TRP A 140 -11.72 6.38 -15.73
CA TRP A 140 -11.80 5.65 -14.46
C TRP A 140 -13.23 5.58 -13.89
N LEU A 141 -14.16 6.37 -14.43
CA LEU A 141 -15.56 6.44 -14.01
C LEU A 141 -16.51 5.65 -14.92
N ASP A 142 -16.02 5.01 -15.99
CA ASP A 142 -16.88 4.37 -17.01
C ASP A 142 -17.70 3.20 -16.42
N SER A 143 -17.23 2.60 -15.32
CA SER A 143 -17.93 1.54 -14.57
C SER A 143 -18.97 2.07 -13.56
N LEU A 144 -19.17 3.38 -13.44
CA LEU A 144 -20.05 3.95 -12.42
C LEU A 144 -21.39 4.40 -13.02
N GLU A 145 -22.47 4.10 -12.30
CA GLU A 145 -23.81 4.58 -12.60
C GLU A 145 -24.49 5.07 -11.32
N ALA A 146 -25.22 6.18 -11.38
CA ALA A 146 -25.96 6.69 -10.22
C ALA A 146 -26.97 5.64 -9.73
N GLY A 147 -26.98 5.41 -8.41
CA GLY A 147 -27.77 4.37 -7.74
C GLY A 147 -27.05 3.03 -7.59
N TYR A 148 -25.96 2.78 -8.32
CA TYR A 148 -25.16 1.56 -8.15
C TYR A 148 -24.60 1.50 -6.73
N SER A 149 -24.78 0.35 -6.07
CA SER A 149 -24.44 0.15 -4.66
C SER A 149 -23.86 -1.25 -4.44
N TRP A 150 -22.89 -1.38 -3.53
CA TRP A 150 -22.28 -2.67 -3.16
C TRP A 150 -21.69 -2.60 -1.74
N GLY A 151 -21.52 -3.77 -1.11
CA GLY A 151 -20.73 -3.94 0.11
C GLY A 151 -19.25 -4.10 -0.24
N THR A 152 -18.36 -3.56 0.59
CA THR A 152 -16.93 -3.60 0.34
C THR A 152 -16.13 -3.96 1.59
N THR A 153 -15.08 -4.75 1.36
CA THR A 153 -14.07 -5.09 2.37
C THR A 153 -12.87 -4.15 2.33
N SER A 154 -12.92 -3.11 1.49
CA SER A 154 -11.91 -2.05 1.44
C SER A 154 -11.80 -1.31 2.77
N TYR A 155 -10.60 -0.82 3.07
CA TYR A 155 -10.27 -0.10 4.29
C TYR A 155 -9.34 1.08 3.96
N VAL A 156 -9.25 2.03 4.89
CA VAL A 156 -8.32 3.17 4.79
C VAL A 156 -6.90 2.63 4.87
N THR A 157 -6.05 3.00 3.91
CA THR A 157 -4.67 2.49 3.84
C THR A 157 -3.60 3.54 4.13
N GLU A 158 -3.95 4.81 4.34
CA GLU A 158 -3.01 5.94 4.47
C GLU A 158 -2.21 6.15 3.18
N ALA A 159 -2.94 6.23 2.07
CA ALA A 159 -2.31 6.39 0.77
C ALA A 159 -1.66 7.76 0.59
N ASP A 160 -0.65 7.80 -0.27
CA ASP A 160 0.07 9.03 -0.56
C ASP A 160 -0.82 10.14 -1.10
N HIS A 161 -0.47 11.36 -0.73
CA HIS A 161 -1.08 12.58 -1.21
C HIS A 161 -0.15 13.38 -2.11
N VAL A 162 0.63 12.67 -2.93
CA VAL A 162 1.54 13.26 -3.92
C VAL A 162 0.74 13.88 -5.06
N THR A 163 0.92 15.18 -5.30
CA THR A 163 0.34 15.85 -6.47
C THR A 163 1.29 15.78 -7.67
N GLU A 164 0.77 15.98 -8.87
CA GLU A 164 1.59 16.09 -10.09
C GLU A 164 2.66 17.21 -9.98
N ALA A 165 2.36 18.28 -9.25
CA ALA A 165 3.31 19.37 -9.00
C ALA A 165 4.46 18.95 -8.06
N ASP A 166 4.19 18.06 -7.11
CA ASP A 166 5.23 17.58 -6.18
C ASP A 166 6.10 16.48 -6.79
N ALA A 167 5.54 15.74 -7.74
CA ALA A 167 6.15 14.57 -8.35
C ALA A 167 7.65 14.66 -8.68
N PRO A 168 8.14 15.72 -9.36
CA PRO A 168 9.53 15.76 -9.78
C PRO A 168 10.51 16.00 -8.61
N ALA A 169 9.99 16.39 -7.45
CA ALA A 169 10.75 16.80 -6.28
C ALA A 169 10.75 15.76 -5.15
N ILE A 170 9.79 14.84 -5.15
CA ILE A 170 9.61 13.86 -4.08
C ILE A 170 10.54 12.66 -4.26
N VAL A 171 11.24 12.29 -3.18
CA VAL A 171 11.94 11.01 -3.05
C VAL A 171 10.97 9.89 -2.70
N ASP A 172 11.18 8.69 -3.24
CA ASP A 172 10.36 7.53 -2.88
C ASP A 172 10.91 6.86 -1.62
N LEU A 173 10.25 7.08 -0.47
CA LEU A 173 10.68 6.54 0.83
C LEU A 173 10.49 5.03 0.97
N ARG A 174 9.83 4.35 0.02
CA ARG A 174 9.50 2.91 0.10
C ARG A 174 10.62 2.01 -0.34
N ALA A 175 11.40 2.50 -1.29
CA ALA A 175 12.47 1.75 -1.92
C ALA A 175 13.71 2.62 -1.91
N ALA A 176 14.57 2.39 -0.93
CA ALA A 176 15.89 3.01 -0.93
C ALA A 176 16.58 2.64 -2.24
N ALA A 177 17.00 3.66 -3.00
CA ALA A 177 17.75 3.49 -4.24
C ALA A 177 19.07 2.75 -3.98
N ARG A 178 19.63 2.94 -2.77
CA ARG A 178 20.78 2.21 -2.24
C ARG A 178 20.61 2.00 -0.74
N VAL A 179 21.17 0.89 -0.24
CA VAL A 179 21.30 0.62 1.19
C VAL A 179 22.79 0.46 1.48
N LEU A 180 23.31 1.23 2.43
CA LEU A 180 24.68 1.12 2.90
C LEU A 180 24.68 0.37 4.24
N ASP A 181 25.68 -0.49 4.43
CA ASP A 181 25.93 -1.19 5.70
C ASP A 181 27.27 -0.67 6.26
N PRO A 182 27.27 0.50 6.92
CA PRO A 182 28.50 1.15 7.37
C PRO A 182 29.19 0.40 8.50
N PHE A 183 28.45 -0.31 9.34
CA PHE A 183 28.94 -0.97 10.54
C PHE A 183 28.44 -2.41 10.58
N PRO A 184 29.11 -3.32 9.87
CA PRO A 184 28.64 -4.69 9.74
C PRO A 184 28.65 -5.40 11.09
N GLY A 185 27.51 -6.00 11.43
CA GLY A 185 27.29 -6.68 12.71
C GLY A 185 25.84 -6.48 13.11
N THR A 186 25.18 -7.51 13.65
CA THR A 186 23.79 -7.36 14.10
C THR A 186 23.73 -7.40 15.61
N GLY A 187 22.89 -6.55 16.20
CA GLY A 187 22.57 -6.62 17.64
C GLY A 187 23.61 -6.01 18.58
N THR A 188 24.48 -5.11 18.12
CA THR A 188 25.38 -4.31 18.97
C THR A 188 25.22 -2.82 18.71
N ASP A 189 25.50 -2.00 19.73
CA ASP A 189 25.58 -0.52 19.60
C ASP A 189 26.65 -0.10 18.59
N GLU A 190 27.75 -0.87 18.52
CA GLU A 190 28.83 -0.65 17.55
C GLU A 190 28.34 -0.68 16.10
N ALA A 191 27.30 -1.47 15.83
CA ALA A 191 26.69 -1.61 14.51
C ALA A 191 25.53 -0.64 14.26
N THR A 192 25.12 0.15 15.24
CA THR A 192 23.98 1.05 15.11
C THR A 192 24.43 2.38 14.49
N PRO A 193 23.97 2.75 13.28
CA PRO A 193 24.22 4.07 12.74
C PRO A 193 23.48 5.15 13.55
N SER A 194 24.17 6.24 13.87
CA SER A 194 23.73 7.25 14.83
C SER A 194 23.51 8.62 14.19
N ASP A 195 24.48 9.18 13.45
CA ASP A 195 24.30 10.43 12.70
C ASP A 195 24.72 10.25 11.22
N VAL A 196 24.13 11.07 10.34
CA VAL A 196 24.42 11.12 8.92
C VAL A 196 24.53 12.57 8.47
N ALA A 197 25.56 12.90 7.68
CA ALA A 197 25.75 14.27 7.21
C ALA A 197 26.41 14.33 5.83
N PHE A 198 25.81 15.07 4.90
CA PHE A 198 26.44 15.39 3.61
C PHE A 198 27.41 16.57 3.72
N SER A 199 28.53 16.50 3.01
CA SER A 199 29.41 17.67 2.83
C SER A 199 28.67 18.77 2.09
N GLY A 200 29.06 20.04 2.32
CA GLY A 200 28.35 21.19 1.73
C GLY A 200 28.36 21.25 0.20
N ASP A 201 29.32 20.60 -0.45
CA ASP A 201 29.41 20.45 -1.90
C ASP A 201 28.76 19.14 -2.42
N GLY A 202 28.29 18.29 -1.51
CA GLY A 202 27.68 17.00 -1.82
C GLY A 202 28.65 15.92 -2.27
N THR A 203 29.97 16.12 -2.19
CA THR A 203 30.99 15.12 -2.59
C THR A 203 31.04 13.91 -1.65
N TYR A 204 30.77 14.12 -0.37
CA TYR A 204 30.87 13.09 0.66
C TYR A 204 29.60 12.95 1.50
N LEU A 205 29.36 11.73 1.99
CA LEU A 205 28.41 11.42 3.06
C LEU A 205 29.19 10.81 4.23
N ALA A 206 29.11 11.43 5.40
CA ALA A 206 29.68 10.91 6.63
C ALA A 206 28.59 10.22 7.47
N VAL A 207 28.95 9.11 8.09
CA VAL A 207 28.08 8.29 8.95
C VAL A 207 28.83 7.92 10.21
N THR A 208 28.23 8.11 11.38
CA THR A 208 28.77 7.66 12.67
C THR A 208 27.97 6.49 13.24
N SER A 209 28.60 5.65 14.05
CA SER A 209 27.90 4.65 14.87
C SER A 209 27.64 5.16 16.29
N GLU A 210 26.81 4.46 17.07
CA GLU A 210 26.65 4.75 18.50
C GLU A 210 27.95 4.56 19.28
N ALA A 211 28.82 3.66 18.81
CA ALA A 211 30.19 3.52 19.30
C ALA A 211 31.16 4.56 18.71
N CYS A 212 30.68 5.63 18.08
CA CYS A 212 31.50 6.74 17.59
C CYS A 212 32.55 6.31 16.54
N GLU A 213 32.35 5.20 15.83
CA GLU A 213 33.09 4.88 14.61
C GLU A 213 32.62 5.80 13.49
N LEU A 214 33.53 6.31 12.65
CA LEU A 214 33.20 7.17 11.50
C LEU A 214 33.49 6.45 10.19
N VAL A 215 32.54 6.46 9.27
CA VAL A 215 32.71 6.05 7.87
C VAL A 215 32.33 7.20 6.97
N VAL A 216 33.13 7.47 5.94
CA VAL A 216 32.83 8.48 4.92
C VAL A 216 32.74 7.80 3.55
N TYR A 217 31.68 8.08 2.82
CA TYR A 217 31.41 7.59 1.47
C TYR A 217 31.57 8.71 0.45
N ARG A 218 32.04 8.38 -0.76
CA ARG A 218 31.92 9.26 -1.92
C ARG A 218 30.51 9.17 -2.49
N THR A 219 29.81 10.26 -2.67
CA THR A 219 28.42 10.25 -3.16
C THR A 219 28.30 9.87 -4.64
N ARG A 220 29.38 10.05 -5.42
CA ARG A 220 29.42 9.72 -6.85
C ARG A 220 29.12 8.25 -7.14
N ASP A 221 29.64 7.35 -6.31
CA ASP A 221 29.55 5.90 -6.51
C ASP A 221 29.25 5.12 -5.22
N TRP A 222 29.07 5.83 -4.11
CA TRP A 222 28.84 5.29 -2.77
C TRP A 222 29.97 4.36 -2.29
N SER A 223 31.19 4.52 -2.83
CA SER A 223 32.37 3.82 -2.34
C SER A 223 32.83 4.38 -0.99
N GLU A 224 33.25 3.50 -0.09
CA GLU A 224 33.92 3.93 1.15
C GLU A 224 35.20 4.69 0.79
N HIS A 225 35.32 5.90 1.33
CA HIS A 225 36.48 6.76 1.16
C HIS A 225 37.48 6.58 2.31
N THR A 226 36.98 6.62 3.54
CA THR A 226 37.78 6.47 4.75
C THR A 226 36.94 5.96 5.91
N ARG A 227 37.61 5.28 6.86
CA ARG A 227 37.03 4.74 8.09
C ARG A 227 37.95 5.03 9.26
N LEU A 228 37.38 5.50 10.38
CA LEU A 228 38.10 5.77 11.62
C LEU A 228 37.45 4.96 12.76
N PRO A 229 38.15 3.96 13.34
CA PRO A 229 37.60 3.10 14.39
C PRO A 229 37.43 3.85 15.72
N HIS A 230 36.53 3.37 16.59
CA HIS A 230 36.32 3.93 17.95
C HIS A 230 37.61 4.10 18.77
N GLU A 231 38.55 3.14 18.67
CA GLU A 231 39.81 3.15 19.46
C GLU A 231 40.78 4.27 19.07
N SER A 232 40.55 4.91 17.93
CA SER A 232 41.29 6.11 17.58
C SER A 232 40.88 7.18 18.62
N ARG A 233 41.83 7.77 19.36
CA ARG A 233 41.67 8.64 20.56
C ARG A 233 40.87 9.95 20.29
N PHE A 234 39.74 9.83 19.65
CA PHE A 234 38.92 10.88 19.11
C PHE A 234 37.65 10.99 19.90
N PRO A 235 37.30 12.20 20.33
CA PRO A 235 36.00 12.48 20.88
C PRO A 235 35.03 12.77 19.73
N TRP A 236 34.88 11.87 18.74
CA TRP A 236 33.66 11.95 17.92
C TRP A 236 32.51 11.68 18.88
N GLY A 237 31.55 12.60 18.93
CA GLY A 237 30.26 12.25 19.51
C GLY A 237 29.52 11.35 18.54
N GLN A 238 28.35 10.93 18.95
CA GLN A 238 27.34 10.43 18.04
C GLN A 238 27.04 11.48 16.95
N ASP A 239 27.06 12.77 17.31
CA ASP A 239 26.78 13.88 16.41
C ASP A 239 28.00 14.45 15.68
N ILE A 240 27.89 14.57 14.35
CA ILE A 240 28.91 15.13 13.46
C ILE A 240 28.37 16.32 12.67
N GLU A 241 29.26 17.24 12.30
CA GLU A 241 28.97 18.31 11.35
C GLU A 241 30.15 18.56 10.42
N TRP A 242 29.84 19.02 9.21
CA TRP A 242 30.85 19.50 8.27
C TRP A 242 31.14 20.98 8.54
N VAL A 243 32.42 21.34 8.65
CA VAL A 243 32.84 22.74 8.70
C VAL A 243 32.55 23.39 7.35
N PRO A 244 31.84 24.55 7.32
CA PRO A 244 31.54 25.22 6.06
C PRO A 244 32.78 25.54 5.22
N GLY A 245 32.70 25.29 3.91
CA GLY A 245 33.73 25.66 2.94
C GLY A 245 34.89 24.67 2.77
N GLY A 246 34.85 23.50 3.43
CA GLY A 246 35.83 22.44 3.22
C GLY A 246 35.32 21.05 3.62
N HIS A 247 36.17 20.05 3.46
CA HIS A 247 35.88 18.66 3.84
C HIS A 247 36.44 18.34 5.23
N LEU A 248 36.17 19.23 6.19
CA LEU A 248 36.56 19.05 7.57
C LEU A 248 35.35 18.58 8.38
N LEU A 249 35.47 17.43 9.05
CA LEU A 249 34.45 16.89 9.95
C LEU A 249 34.79 17.22 11.40
N THR A 250 33.81 17.67 12.17
CA THR A 250 33.94 17.93 13.60
C THR A 250 32.75 17.37 14.37
N LYS A 251 32.91 17.17 15.68
CA LYS A 251 31.81 16.85 16.58
C LYS A 251 30.85 18.04 16.68
N ARG A 252 29.54 17.78 16.58
CA ARG A 252 28.51 18.74 16.96
C ARG A 252 28.39 18.72 18.49
N PRO A 253 28.56 19.86 19.19
CA PRO A 253 28.39 19.88 20.64
C PRO A 253 26.88 19.72 20.97
N PRO A 254 26.50 18.81 21.90
CA PRO A 254 25.09 18.54 22.21
C PRO A 254 24.38 19.74 22.87
N GLU A 255 25.15 20.59 23.54
CA GLU A 255 24.72 21.84 24.17
C GLU A 255 25.83 22.89 23.95
N PRO A 256 25.60 24.20 24.21
CA PRO A 256 26.67 25.18 24.28
C PRO A 256 27.70 24.78 25.36
N SER A 257 28.66 23.95 24.96
CA SER A 257 29.83 23.58 25.75
C SER A 257 30.76 24.79 25.80
N ASP A 258 31.29 25.07 27.00
CA ASP A 258 32.31 26.11 27.20
C ASP A 258 33.61 25.79 26.42
N GLU A 259 33.81 24.53 26.03
CA GLU A 259 34.93 24.10 25.20
C GLU A 259 34.44 23.81 23.77
N PRO A 260 34.65 24.72 22.80
CA PRO A 260 34.37 24.45 21.41
C PRO A 260 35.27 23.33 20.90
N PRO A 261 34.84 22.57 19.87
CA PRO A 261 35.71 21.59 19.26
C PRO A 261 36.99 22.28 18.78
N ALA A 262 38.15 21.76 19.20
CA ALA A 262 39.45 22.33 18.86
C ALA A 262 40.09 21.66 17.63
N ARG A 263 39.52 20.54 17.16
CA ARG A 263 40.10 19.69 16.11
C ARG A 263 39.01 19.22 15.15
N ALA A 264 39.40 19.05 13.90
CA ALA A 264 38.58 18.42 12.87
C ALA A 264 39.40 17.35 12.14
N TYR A 265 38.69 16.45 11.47
CA TYR A 265 39.29 15.50 10.55
C TYR A 265 39.16 16.05 9.14
N ASP A 266 40.31 16.31 8.52
CA ASP A 266 40.41 16.65 7.11
C ASP A 266 40.28 15.36 6.30
N VAL A 267 39.12 15.22 5.67
CA VAL A 267 38.74 14.02 4.91
C VAL A 267 39.66 13.84 3.70
N ASP A 268 40.02 14.93 3.01
CA ASP A 268 40.86 14.86 1.83
C ASP A 268 42.33 14.55 2.19
N ALA A 269 42.83 15.12 3.29
CA ALA A 269 44.18 14.87 3.77
C ALA A 269 44.31 13.54 4.54
N GLY A 270 43.20 12.94 4.96
CA GLY A 270 43.17 11.75 5.81
C GLY A 270 43.83 11.98 7.17
N ALA A 271 43.70 13.19 7.72
CA ALA A 271 44.47 13.61 8.88
C ALA A 271 43.71 14.57 9.79
N LEU A 272 44.15 14.66 11.04
CA LEU A 272 43.64 15.69 11.93
C LEU A 272 44.30 17.02 11.74
N VAL A 273 43.46 18.03 11.82
CA VAL A 273 43.85 19.42 11.78
C VAL A 273 43.26 20.17 12.96
N ALA A 274 43.89 21.27 13.34
CA ALA A 274 43.27 22.22 14.26
C ALA A 274 42.09 22.87 13.53
N LEU A 275 40.98 23.05 14.24
CA LEU A 275 39.86 23.80 13.67
C LEU A 275 40.26 25.25 13.43
N PRO A 276 39.84 25.87 12.32
CA PRO A 276 39.99 27.30 12.14
C PRO A 276 39.31 28.03 13.30
N GLY A 277 40.02 28.92 14.00
CA GLY A 277 39.54 29.57 15.24
C GLY A 277 38.30 30.47 15.12
N THR A 278 37.62 30.45 13.98
CA THR A 278 36.39 31.19 13.69
C THR A 278 35.20 30.28 13.39
N HIS A 279 35.33 28.95 13.52
CA HIS A 279 34.19 28.05 13.36
C HIS A 279 33.21 28.28 14.51
N VAL A 280 32.06 28.85 14.19
CA VAL A 280 30.91 28.88 15.08
C VAL A 280 30.12 27.62 14.75
N PRO A 281 29.97 26.66 15.68
CA PRO A 281 29.12 25.50 15.46
C PRO A 281 27.76 25.94 14.95
N GLY A 282 27.14 25.11 14.10
CA GLY A 282 25.74 25.34 13.77
C GLY A 282 24.92 25.45 15.06
N PRO A 283 23.73 26.10 15.05
CA PRO A 283 22.80 25.89 16.15
C PRO A 283 22.70 24.37 16.37
N PRO A 284 22.62 23.90 17.63
CA PRO A 284 22.33 22.49 17.86
C PRO A 284 21.12 22.19 16.98
N GLY A 285 21.31 21.31 15.99
CA GLY A 285 20.21 20.94 15.12
C GLY A 285 19.10 20.53 16.05
N ASP A 286 17.89 21.09 15.90
CA ASP A 286 16.76 20.65 16.69
C ASP A 286 16.86 19.13 16.74
N GLU A 287 16.94 18.55 17.94
CA GLU A 287 16.90 17.09 18.13
C GLU A 287 15.62 16.48 17.53
N GLY A 288 14.76 17.31 16.93
CA GLY A 288 13.74 16.90 16.00
C GLY A 288 14.29 16.03 14.90
N ASP A 289 13.66 14.88 14.76
CA ASP A 289 13.79 13.92 13.68
C ASP A 289 13.44 14.50 12.31
N THR A 290 13.35 15.81 12.12
CA THR A 290 12.88 16.46 10.89
C THR A 290 13.96 17.30 10.23
N VAL A 291 14.21 17.05 8.94
CA VAL A 291 15.12 17.80 8.09
C VAL A 291 14.39 18.51 6.96
N VAL A 292 14.77 19.76 6.69
CA VAL A 292 14.25 20.55 5.58
C VAL A 292 15.10 20.30 4.34
N ARG A 293 14.45 20.06 3.20
CA ARG A 293 15.12 19.99 1.90
C ARG A 293 15.79 21.34 1.58
N PRO A 294 16.95 21.40 0.91
CA PRO A 294 17.67 22.66 0.67
C PRO A 294 16.88 23.76 -0.05
N ASP A 295 15.87 23.40 -0.85
CA ASP A 295 14.97 24.35 -1.52
C ASP A 295 13.89 24.94 -0.61
N GLY A 296 13.77 24.44 0.63
CA GLY A 296 12.74 24.81 1.60
C GLY A 296 11.33 24.31 1.25
N GLY A 297 11.17 23.49 0.20
CA GLY A 297 9.86 23.05 -0.28
C GLY A 297 9.26 21.89 0.53
N TYR A 298 10.12 21.07 1.14
CA TYR A 298 9.73 19.81 1.77
C TYR A 298 10.48 19.58 3.08
N THR A 299 9.84 18.84 3.97
CA THR A 299 10.45 18.33 5.20
C THR A 299 10.33 16.81 5.23
N ALA A 300 11.40 16.12 5.61
CA ALA A 300 11.37 14.70 5.89
C ALA A 300 11.59 14.49 7.38
N GLY A 301 10.82 13.62 8.02
CA GLY A 301 11.01 13.31 9.42
C GLY A 301 10.64 11.90 9.85
N SER A 302 11.00 11.51 11.07
CA SER A 302 10.39 10.34 11.70
C SER A 302 8.93 10.67 12.09
N HIS A 303 8.09 9.66 12.09
CA HIS A 303 6.72 9.73 12.58
C HIS A 303 6.41 8.45 13.34
N SER A 304 6.09 8.57 14.63
CA SER A 304 5.56 7.47 15.42
C SER A 304 4.08 7.76 15.71
N PRO A 305 3.14 6.90 15.29
CA PRO A 305 1.71 7.13 15.51
C PRO A 305 1.36 7.04 17.01
N GLU A 306 2.12 6.25 17.76
CA GLU A 306 1.92 6.04 19.20
C GLU A 306 3.28 5.81 19.89
N PRO A 307 3.45 6.21 21.17
CA PRO A 307 4.67 5.90 21.92
C PRO A 307 5.01 4.41 21.90
N GLY A 308 6.18 4.06 21.36
CA GLY A 308 6.67 2.68 21.26
C GLY A 308 6.20 1.92 20.01
N ALA A 309 5.38 2.53 19.15
CA ALA A 309 5.19 2.03 17.80
C ALA A 309 6.48 2.21 16.99
N ALA A 310 6.70 1.32 16.03
CA ALA A 310 7.82 1.48 15.10
C ALA A 310 7.65 2.78 14.31
N GLU A 311 8.76 3.47 14.10
CA GLU A 311 8.77 4.73 13.39
C GLU A 311 8.62 4.53 11.90
N SER A 312 7.94 5.49 11.29
CA SER A 312 7.80 5.65 9.84
C SER A 312 8.56 6.88 9.40
N LEU A 313 9.08 6.87 8.18
CA LEU A 313 9.52 8.07 7.48
C LEU A 313 8.31 8.81 6.96
N ALA A 314 8.19 10.09 7.31
CA ALA A 314 7.17 11.00 6.82
C ALA A 314 7.81 12.06 5.92
N LEU A 315 7.25 12.27 4.72
CA LEU A 315 7.57 13.41 3.88
C LEU A 315 6.37 14.35 3.85
N ARG A 316 6.62 15.63 4.11
CA ARG A 316 5.61 16.68 4.19
C ARG A 316 6.01 17.87 3.33
N ARG A 317 5.02 18.63 2.86
CA ARG A 317 5.28 19.92 2.20
C ARG A 317 5.51 20.97 3.29
N ALA A 318 6.60 21.72 3.18
CA ALA A 318 7.01 22.65 4.25
C ALA A 318 6.07 23.85 4.42
N GLY A 319 5.44 24.31 3.33
CA GLY A 319 4.62 25.53 3.35
C GLY A 319 3.27 25.39 4.04
N ASP A 320 2.69 24.19 4.08
CA ASP A 320 1.36 23.90 4.65
C ASP A 320 1.36 22.69 5.59
N ASP A 321 2.54 22.12 5.87
CA ASP A 321 2.75 20.91 6.66
C ASP A 321 1.93 19.70 6.19
N ARG A 322 1.51 19.69 4.92
CA ARG A 322 0.68 18.62 4.37
C ARG A 322 1.48 17.32 4.25
N PRO A 323 1.00 16.19 4.81
CA PRO A 323 1.64 14.89 4.60
C PRO A 323 1.51 14.48 3.14
N LEU A 324 2.62 14.06 2.54
CA LEU A 324 2.70 13.61 1.15
C LEU A 324 2.90 12.11 1.07
N MET A 325 3.78 11.58 1.92
CA MET A 325 4.12 10.17 1.98
C MET A 325 4.40 9.77 3.42
N LEU A 326 3.87 8.62 3.81
CA LEU A 326 4.21 7.94 5.04
C LEU A 326 4.68 6.54 4.68
N CYS A 327 5.90 6.20 5.08
CA CYS A 327 6.49 4.91 4.74
C CYS A 327 7.16 4.30 5.95
N ARG A 328 6.88 3.03 6.20
CA ARG A 328 7.65 2.22 7.13
C ARG A 328 8.74 1.46 6.38
N PRO A 329 10.03 1.75 6.63
CA PRO A 329 11.11 0.97 6.01
C PRO A 329 11.03 -0.50 6.44
N LYS A 330 11.01 -1.42 5.46
CA LYS A 330 10.87 -2.86 5.74
C LYS A 330 12.05 -3.36 6.57
N GLY A 331 11.76 -4.06 7.66
CA GLY A 331 12.78 -4.66 8.52
C GLY A 331 13.40 -3.70 9.55
N HIS A 332 12.95 -2.44 9.61
CA HIS A 332 13.46 -1.45 10.56
C HIS A 332 12.40 -1.03 11.58
N HIS A 333 12.89 -0.55 12.72
CA HIS A 333 12.08 -0.16 13.88
C HIS A 333 12.17 1.33 14.21
N TYR A 334 13.32 1.96 13.96
CA TYR A 334 13.56 3.37 14.27
C TYR A 334 14.33 4.06 13.15
N VAL A 335 14.17 5.38 13.08
CA VAL A 335 14.91 6.29 12.21
C VAL A 335 15.72 7.21 13.12
N SER A 336 17.01 6.94 13.31
CA SER A 336 17.82 7.74 14.23
C SER A 336 18.19 9.11 13.68
N ARG A 337 18.35 9.21 12.35
CA ARG A 337 18.78 10.46 11.73
C ARG A 337 18.43 10.55 10.26
N LEU A 338 18.23 11.77 9.79
CA LEU A 338 18.02 12.12 8.39
C LEU A 338 19.00 13.21 7.94
N ALA A 339 19.35 13.20 6.65
CA ALA A 339 20.08 14.29 6.02
C ALA A 339 19.74 14.40 4.52
N TRP A 340 19.49 15.61 4.05
CA TRP A 340 19.39 15.89 2.62
C TRP A 340 20.77 16.18 2.02
N SER A 341 21.00 15.70 0.80
CA SER A 341 22.11 16.18 -0.02
C SER A 341 21.92 17.67 -0.34
N PRO A 342 23.01 18.45 -0.54
CA PRO A 342 22.89 19.89 -0.78
C PRO A 342 22.10 20.27 -2.04
N ASP A 343 22.03 19.37 -3.03
CA ASP A 343 21.21 19.55 -4.24
C ASP A 343 19.74 19.11 -4.05
N GLY A 344 19.38 18.61 -2.86
CA GLY A 344 18.04 18.14 -2.52
C GLY A 344 17.59 16.90 -3.28
N ARG A 345 18.51 16.16 -3.92
CA ARG A 345 18.16 14.95 -4.70
C ARG A 345 18.16 13.69 -3.86
N VAL A 346 19.03 13.58 -2.86
CA VAL A 346 19.17 12.39 -2.05
C VAL A 346 18.76 12.70 -0.62
N LEU A 347 17.86 11.89 -0.05
CA LEU A 347 17.64 11.84 1.39
C LEU A 347 18.36 10.60 1.92
N ALA A 348 19.29 10.80 2.84
CA ALA A 348 19.88 9.71 3.62
C ALA A 348 19.10 9.54 4.92
N ALA A 349 18.79 8.30 5.28
CA ALA A 349 18.20 7.94 6.56
C ALA A 349 19.02 6.86 7.24
N SER A 350 19.36 7.09 8.50
CA SER A 350 19.91 6.09 9.39
C SER A 350 18.78 5.24 9.98
N LEU A 351 18.78 3.94 9.66
CA LEU A 351 17.68 3.03 9.93
C LEU A 351 18.12 1.93 10.88
N ILE A 352 17.43 1.78 12.01
CA ILE A 352 17.76 0.79 13.04
C ILE A 352 16.94 -0.47 12.83
N GLU A 353 17.59 -1.62 12.73
CA GLU A 353 16.96 -2.91 12.41
C GLU A 353 16.27 -3.58 13.59
N SER A 354 16.77 -3.42 14.82
CA SER A 354 16.22 -4.12 15.98
C SER A 354 15.30 -3.25 16.84
N ARG A 355 14.29 -3.88 17.45
CA ARG A 355 13.40 -3.20 18.42
C ARG A 355 14.13 -2.67 19.66
N HIS A 356 15.33 -3.19 19.93
CA HIS A 356 16.14 -2.82 21.07
C HIS A 356 17.10 -1.66 20.77
N GLY A 357 17.08 -1.09 19.56
CA GLY A 357 17.95 0.02 19.20
C GLY A 357 19.26 -0.39 18.54
N HIS A 358 19.54 -1.68 18.38
CA HIS A 358 20.82 -2.17 17.91
C HIS A 358 20.85 -2.50 16.41
N GLY A 359 22.00 -2.25 15.78
CA GLY A 359 22.27 -2.57 14.38
C GLY A 359 21.45 -1.73 13.41
N GLY A 360 21.95 -1.54 12.20
CA GLY A 360 21.21 -0.76 11.22
C GLY A 360 21.91 -0.60 9.91
N THR A 361 21.23 0.09 9.00
CA THR A 361 21.74 0.46 7.69
C THR A 361 21.49 1.94 7.44
N VAL A 362 22.11 2.49 6.39
CA VAL A 362 21.76 3.81 5.88
C VAL A 362 21.03 3.64 4.56
N GLY A 363 19.75 3.99 4.53
CA GLY A 363 18.94 4.04 3.32
C GLY A 363 19.18 5.36 2.57
N LEU A 364 19.44 5.27 1.27
CA LEU A 364 19.56 6.43 0.39
C LEU A 364 18.35 6.46 -0.54
N TYR A 365 17.55 7.51 -0.42
CA TYR A 365 16.31 7.71 -1.16
C TYR A 365 16.51 8.79 -2.22
N GLU A 366 16.13 8.46 -3.45
CA GLU A 366 16.23 9.34 -4.62
C GLU A 366 14.81 9.58 -5.18
N PRO A 367 14.62 10.56 -6.08
CA PRO A 367 13.34 10.78 -6.72
C PRO A 367 12.89 9.52 -7.44
N GLY A 368 11.68 9.06 -7.11
CA GLY A 368 11.12 7.81 -7.63
C GLY A 368 10.71 7.89 -9.09
N ALA A 369 10.29 6.74 -9.64
CA ALA A 369 9.67 6.65 -10.95
C ALA A 369 8.50 7.65 -11.11
N PRO A 370 8.20 8.11 -12.34
CA PRO A 370 7.24 9.19 -12.57
C PRO A 370 5.88 8.97 -11.90
N VAL A 371 5.31 10.05 -11.37
CA VAL A 371 3.99 10.12 -10.70
C VAL A 371 2.83 10.08 -11.68
N THR A 372 3.09 10.25 -12.97
CA THR A 372 2.05 10.04 -13.97
C THR A 372 1.52 8.62 -13.85
N ALA A 373 0.20 8.49 -13.78
CA ALA A 373 -0.45 7.21 -13.97
C ALA A 373 0.16 6.53 -15.20
N PRO A 374 0.43 5.21 -15.15
CA PRO A 374 0.73 4.53 -16.39
C PRO A 374 -0.40 4.90 -17.34
N GLU A 375 -0.04 5.45 -18.51
CA GLU A 375 -1.02 5.72 -19.54
C GLU A 375 -1.84 4.44 -19.65
N ALA A 376 -3.17 4.58 -19.63
CA ALA A 376 -4.09 3.46 -19.79
C ALA A 376 -4.02 2.93 -21.24
N ALA A 377 -2.80 2.67 -21.70
CA ALA A 377 -2.52 1.90 -22.88
C ALA A 377 -3.09 0.53 -22.61
N GLU A 378 -3.95 0.13 -23.52
CA GLU A 378 -4.34 -1.26 -23.65
C GLU A 378 -3.09 -2.15 -23.55
N PRO A 379 -3.03 -3.11 -22.61
CA PRO A 379 -1.84 -3.94 -22.41
C PRO A 379 -1.46 -4.60 -23.73
N SER A 380 -0.18 -4.64 -24.06
CA SER A 380 0.30 -5.24 -25.30
C SER A 380 -0.10 -6.72 -25.42
N ASP A 381 -0.07 -7.22 -26.65
CA ASP A 381 -0.31 -8.64 -26.94
C ASP A 381 0.62 -9.59 -26.17
N GLU A 382 1.83 -9.13 -25.84
CA GLU A 382 2.82 -9.86 -25.04
C GLU A 382 2.44 -9.85 -23.56
N GLU A 383 2.06 -8.69 -23.01
CA GLU A 383 1.62 -8.57 -21.62
C GLU A 383 0.35 -9.36 -21.35
N LEU A 384 -0.63 -9.33 -22.27
CA LEU A 384 -1.83 -10.15 -22.17
C LEU A 384 -1.52 -11.64 -22.12
N ARG A 385 -0.56 -12.12 -22.93
CA ARG A 385 -0.11 -13.52 -22.89
C ARG A 385 0.61 -13.84 -21.59
N ALA A 386 1.49 -12.96 -21.12
CA ALA A 386 2.21 -13.15 -19.87
C ALA A 386 1.26 -13.18 -18.67
N ARG A 387 0.20 -12.36 -18.67
CA ARG A 387 -0.88 -12.40 -17.67
C ARG A 387 -1.68 -13.70 -17.78
N LEU A 388 -2.04 -14.11 -18.99
CA LEU A 388 -2.79 -15.34 -19.23
C LEU A 388 -2.03 -16.56 -18.70
N ASP A 389 -0.73 -16.64 -18.97
CA ASP A 389 0.14 -17.75 -18.53
C ASP A 389 0.31 -17.81 -16.99
N ARG A 390 0.20 -16.67 -16.29
CA ARG A 390 0.27 -16.59 -14.82
C ARG A 390 -1.08 -16.84 -14.15
N SER A 391 -2.18 -16.59 -14.85
CA SER A 391 -3.51 -16.65 -14.24
C SER A 391 -3.87 -18.07 -13.79
N ARG A 392 -4.51 -18.15 -12.62
CA ARG A 392 -5.03 -19.38 -12.03
C ARG A 392 -6.56 -19.39 -11.95
N HIS A 393 -7.21 -18.32 -12.39
CA HIS A 393 -8.65 -18.13 -12.25
C HIS A 393 -9.34 -18.31 -13.62
N PRO A 394 -10.36 -19.19 -13.73
CA PRO A 394 -11.04 -19.47 -14.99
C PRO A 394 -11.57 -18.22 -15.71
N GLU A 395 -12.03 -17.25 -14.92
CA GLU A 395 -12.65 -16.02 -15.39
C GLU A 395 -11.62 -15.10 -16.06
N ASP A 396 -10.48 -14.87 -15.41
CA ASP A 396 -9.34 -14.16 -15.98
C ASP A 396 -8.84 -14.81 -17.29
N VAL A 397 -8.75 -16.15 -17.30
CA VAL A 397 -8.31 -16.90 -18.49
C VAL A 397 -9.26 -16.67 -19.66
N LEU A 398 -10.58 -16.68 -19.43
CA LEU A 398 -11.58 -16.38 -20.45
C LEU A 398 -11.49 -14.92 -20.92
N LEU A 399 -11.34 -13.97 -19.99
CA LEU A 399 -11.17 -12.55 -20.29
C LEU A 399 -9.96 -12.29 -21.19
N LEU A 400 -8.77 -12.67 -20.70
CA LEU A 400 -7.51 -12.40 -21.39
C LEU A 400 -7.46 -13.10 -22.76
N THR A 401 -8.08 -14.27 -22.87
CA THR A 401 -8.29 -14.97 -24.14
C THR A 401 -9.19 -14.19 -25.09
N GLY A 402 -10.33 -13.67 -24.60
CA GLY A 402 -11.25 -12.84 -25.38
C GLY A 402 -10.55 -11.62 -25.96
N MET A 403 -9.80 -10.90 -25.13
CA MET A 403 -9.02 -9.74 -25.55
C MET A 403 -7.99 -10.09 -26.64
N LEU A 404 -7.20 -11.15 -26.42
CA LEU A 404 -6.22 -11.63 -27.41
C LEU A 404 -6.88 -12.07 -28.72
N ALA A 405 -8.08 -12.66 -28.63
CA ALA A 405 -8.87 -13.08 -29.77
C ALA A 405 -9.42 -11.88 -30.56
N ASP A 406 -9.93 -10.85 -29.88
CA ASP A 406 -10.54 -9.69 -30.54
C ASP A 406 -9.54 -8.78 -31.24
N ARG A 407 -8.27 -8.83 -30.83
CA ARG A 407 -7.17 -8.12 -31.52
C ARG A 407 -6.66 -8.79 -32.79
N THR A 408 -7.15 -9.97 -33.15
CA THR A 408 -6.79 -10.64 -34.40
C THR A 408 -7.98 -10.68 -35.36
N ASP A 409 -7.80 -10.07 -36.53
CA ASP A 409 -8.78 -10.16 -37.63
C ASP A 409 -8.79 -11.53 -38.31
N ASP A 410 -7.73 -12.33 -38.16
CA ASP A 410 -7.67 -13.69 -38.73
C ASP A 410 -8.58 -14.67 -37.97
N PRO A 411 -9.66 -15.18 -38.59
CA PRO A 411 -10.58 -16.12 -37.95
C PRO A 411 -9.91 -17.43 -37.53
N ALA A 412 -8.89 -17.89 -38.26
CA ALA A 412 -8.17 -19.12 -37.95
C ALA A 412 -7.33 -18.96 -36.67
N ARG A 413 -6.66 -17.81 -36.52
CA ARG A 413 -5.93 -17.44 -35.31
C ARG A 413 -6.87 -17.25 -34.12
N LYS A 414 -7.99 -16.54 -34.29
CA LYS A 414 -9.05 -16.40 -33.26
C LYS A 414 -9.55 -17.78 -32.78
N ALA A 415 -9.86 -18.69 -33.70
CA ALA A 415 -10.25 -20.06 -33.35
C ALA A 415 -9.12 -20.87 -32.67
N GLY A 416 -7.86 -20.61 -33.04
CA GLY A 416 -6.67 -21.21 -32.41
C GLY A 416 -6.51 -20.81 -30.94
N ILE A 417 -6.69 -19.52 -30.64
CA ILE A 417 -6.66 -18.95 -29.29
C ILE A 417 -7.73 -19.62 -28.41
N TRP A 418 -9.00 -19.58 -28.84
CA TRP A 418 -10.10 -20.19 -28.08
C TRP A 418 -9.95 -21.70 -27.86
N ARG A 419 -9.42 -22.45 -28.84
CA ARG A 419 -9.16 -23.90 -28.65
C ARG A 419 -8.10 -24.18 -27.59
N ARG A 420 -7.06 -23.34 -27.50
CA ARG A 420 -6.01 -23.48 -26.48
C ARG A 420 -6.61 -23.25 -25.09
N THR A 421 -7.35 -22.17 -24.93
CA THR A 421 -8.01 -21.80 -23.68
C THR A 421 -9.01 -22.87 -23.22
N ALA A 422 -9.84 -23.37 -24.14
CA ALA A 422 -10.76 -24.46 -23.82
C ALA A 422 -10.03 -25.72 -23.31
N LYS A 423 -8.87 -26.05 -23.88
CA LYS A 423 -8.04 -27.17 -23.43
C LYS A 423 -7.45 -26.93 -22.04
N GLU A 424 -7.01 -25.71 -21.76
CA GLU A 424 -6.47 -25.31 -20.46
C GLU A 424 -7.53 -25.37 -19.35
N LEU A 425 -8.70 -24.75 -19.59
CA LEU A 425 -9.84 -24.80 -18.67
C LEU A 425 -10.34 -26.23 -18.44
N ALA A 426 -10.33 -27.08 -19.49
CA ALA A 426 -10.66 -28.49 -19.33
C ALA A 426 -9.66 -29.25 -18.44
N GLY A 427 -8.41 -28.78 -18.34
CA GLY A 427 -7.42 -29.31 -17.40
C GLY A 427 -7.67 -28.89 -15.95
N TRP A 428 -8.34 -27.75 -15.73
CA TRP A 428 -8.69 -27.23 -14.40
C TRP A 428 -9.99 -27.82 -13.86
N ALA A 429 -10.88 -28.23 -14.76
CA ALA A 429 -12.05 -29.02 -14.41
C ALA A 429 -11.57 -30.38 -13.87
N THR A 430 -11.36 -30.47 -12.56
CA THR A 430 -11.36 -31.77 -11.88
C THR A 430 -12.73 -32.37 -12.17
N PRO A 431 -12.86 -33.47 -12.92
CA PRO A 431 -14.18 -34.06 -13.09
C PRO A 431 -14.69 -34.37 -11.67
N PRO A 432 -15.93 -33.99 -11.31
CA PRO A 432 -16.45 -34.35 -10.00
C PRO A 432 -16.28 -35.88 -9.85
N PRO A 433 -15.84 -36.39 -8.69
CA PRO A 433 -15.54 -37.81 -8.50
C PRO A 433 -16.65 -38.73 -9.03
N ALA A 434 -17.90 -38.31 -8.89
CA ALA A 434 -19.09 -38.98 -9.42
C ALA A 434 -19.15 -39.05 -10.96
N ALA A 435 -18.65 -38.05 -11.69
CA ALA A 435 -18.57 -38.07 -13.15
C ALA A 435 -17.43 -38.98 -13.66
N ALA A 436 -16.31 -39.01 -12.93
CA ALA A 436 -15.23 -39.96 -13.22
C ALA A 436 -15.65 -41.40 -12.95
N GLU A 437 -16.42 -41.66 -11.88
CA GLU A 437 -17.03 -42.96 -11.61
C GLU A 437 -18.12 -43.32 -12.61
N ALA A 438 -18.99 -42.39 -13.01
CA ALA A 438 -20.02 -42.63 -14.04
C ALA A 438 -19.40 -42.92 -15.42
N TYR A 439 -18.27 -42.28 -15.75
CA TYR A 439 -17.52 -42.56 -16.97
C TYR A 439 -16.85 -43.93 -16.92
N ARG A 440 -16.22 -44.31 -15.79
CA ARG A 440 -15.66 -45.67 -15.58
C ARG A 440 -16.75 -46.75 -15.64
N ALA A 441 -17.90 -46.52 -15.02
CA ALA A 441 -19.04 -47.44 -15.05
C ALA A 441 -19.61 -47.62 -16.48
N ARG A 442 -19.66 -46.55 -17.28
CA ARG A 442 -20.09 -46.61 -18.70
C ARG A 442 -19.05 -47.22 -19.63
N SER A 443 -17.76 -47.06 -19.35
CA SER A 443 -16.68 -47.64 -20.16
C SER A 443 -16.38 -49.11 -19.81
N SER A 444 -16.87 -49.60 -18.67
CA SER A 444 -16.89 -51.04 -18.34
C SER A 444 -18.02 -51.85 -19.00
N THR A 445 -18.99 -51.20 -19.64
CA THR A 445 -20.02 -51.86 -20.45
C THR A 445 -19.64 -51.76 -21.93
N GLY A 446 -19.34 -52.90 -22.55
CA GLY A 446 -18.82 -53.03 -23.92
C GLY A 446 -19.73 -52.49 -25.04
N PRO A 447 -19.24 -52.50 -26.30
CA PRO A 447 -19.72 -51.59 -27.33
C PRO A 447 -20.96 -52.13 -28.04
N GLU A 448 -22.10 -51.46 -27.86
CA GLU A 448 -23.20 -51.52 -28.83
C GLU A 448 -23.28 -50.25 -29.67
N ARG A 449 -23.34 -50.48 -30.97
CA ARG A 449 -23.27 -49.49 -32.05
C ARG A 449 -24.47 -48.55 -32.01
N ALA A 450 -24.23 -47.25 -31.83
CA ALA A 450 -25.17 -46.21 -32.23
C ALA A 450 -24.49 -45.22 -33.16
N ARG A 451 -25.00 -45.14 -34.40
CA ARG A 451 -24.56 -44.24 -35.46
C ARG A 451 -24.93 -42.80 -35.10
N TRP A 452 -23.99 -41.87 -35.26
CA TRP A 452 -24.25 -40.43 -35.28
C TRP A 452 -24.27 -39.90 -36.71
N PRO A 453 -25.19 -38.98 -37.08
CA PRO A 453 -25.16 -38.33 -38.38
C PRO A 453 -24.14 -37.19 -38.39
N THR A 454 -23.49 -37.02 -39.53
CA THR A 454 -22.51 -35.97 -39.84
C THR A 454 -23.16 -34.58 -39.85
N ALA A 455 -22.69 -33.68 -38.98
CA ALA A 455 -22.91 -32.24 -39.09
C ALA A 455 -21.68 -31.44 -38.60
N SER A 456 -21.48 -30.27 -39.21
CA SER A 456 -20.31 -29.37 -39.23
C SER A 456 -19.78 -28.87 -37.85
N PRO A 457 -18.47 -28.54 -37.68
CA PRO A 457 -17.83 -28.44 -36.36
C PRO A 457 -17.96 -27.10 -35.61
N CYS A 458 -18.56 -26.05 -36.18
CA CYS A 458 -18.40 -24.68 -35.62
C CYS A 458 -19.52 -24.19 -34.66
N ARG A 459 -20.59 -24.95 -34.39
CA ARG A 459 -21.65 -24.51 -33.45
C ARG A 459 -21.77 -25.31 -32.14
N ALA A 460 -21.17 -26.50 -32.07
CA ALA A 460 -21.34 -27.39 -30.91
C ALA A 460 -20.47 -26.97 -29.70
N CYS A 461 -19.33 -26.32 -29.92
CA CYS A 461 -18.41 -25.94 -28.83
C CYS A 461 -18.92 -24.76 -27.99
N CYS A 462 -19.54 -23.74 -28.60
CA CYS A 462 -20.06 -22.58 -27.85
C CYS A 462 -21.33 -22.90 -27.03
N THR A 463 -22.11 -23.89 -27.44
CA THR A 463 -23.37 -24.23 -26.75
C THR A 463 -23.13 -25.10 -25.52
N ALA A 464 -22.10 -25.96 -25.52
CA ALA A 464 -21.82 -26.87 -24.40
C ALA A 464 -21.32 -26.15 -23.13
N VAL A 465 -20.61 -25.02 -23.28
CA VAL A 465 -20.13 -24.21 -22.14
C VAL A 465 -21.27 -23.33 -21.59
N ALA A 466 -22.10 -22.74 -22.46
CA ALA A 466 -23.22 -21.90 -22.05
C ALA A 466 -24.37 -22.68 -21.36
N THR A 467 -24.53 -23.98 -21.63
CA THR A 467 -25.64 -24.77 -21.06
C THR A 467 -25.30 -25.41 -19.70
N SER A 468 -24.04 -25.32 -19.24
CA SER A 468 -23.64 -25.82 -17.91
C SER A 468 -23.66 -24.74 -16.82
N MET A 469 -24.05 -23.50 -17.15
CA MET A 469 -24.18 -22.40 -16.21
C MET A 469 -25.60 -21.79 -16.28
N ALA A 470 -26.43 -22.15 -15.30
CA ALA A 470 -27.78 -21.64 -14.94
C ALA A 470 -29.01 -22.24 -15.69
N PRO A 471 -30.14 -22.50 -14.98
CA PRO A 471 -30.80 -21.56 -14.08
C PRO A 471 -31.08 -22.04 -12.64
N TRP A 472 -30.68 -21.22 -11.67
CA TRP A 472 -31.31 -21.16 -10.34
C TRP A 472 -32.07 -19.83 -10.22
N ARG A 473 -33.36 -19.80 -10.56
CA ARG A 473 -34.34 -18.87 -9.95
C ARG A 473 -35.74 -19.50 -9.90
N ARG A 474 -36.27 -19.53 -8.66
CA ARG A 474 -37.66 -19.62 -8.16
C ARG A 474 -38.48 -20.90 -8.41
N ARG A 475 -38.77 -21.60 -7.30
CA ARG A 475 -40.16 -21.90 -6.86
C ARG A 475 -40.29 -21.68 -5.36
N ALA A 476 -41.31 -20.92 -4.97
CA ALA A 476 -41.76 -20.72 -3.59
C ALA A 476 -42.99 -21.58 -3.29
N THR A 477 -43.32 -21.65 -1.99
CA THR A 477 -44.55 -22.10 -1.29
C THR A 477 -44.65 -23.60 -0.89
N PRO A 478 -45.42 -23.95 0.17
CA PRO A 478 -45.31 -23.47 1.55
C PRO A 478 -45.46 -24.58 2.63
N THR A 479 -45.33 -24.18 3.91
CA THR A 479 -45.82 -24.80 5.17
C THR A 479 -45.24 -26.13 5.69
N ALA A 480 -44.54 -26.05 6.84
CA ALA A 480 -44.73 -26.96 7.99
C ALA A 480 -44.17 -26.33 9.29
N ALA A 481 -44.89 -26.52 10.39
CA ALA A 481 -44.74 -25.91 11.72
C ALA A 481 -43.44 -26.29 12.48
N PRO A 482 -43.02 -25.50 13.50
CA PRO A 482 -41.77 -25.71 14.21
C PRO A 482 -41.87 -26.79 15.30
N ARG A 483 -40.85 -27.65 15.36
CA ARG A 483 -40.54 -28.47 16.53
C ARG A 483 -39.57 -27.71 17.41
N THR A 484 -39.99 -27.48 18.65
CA THR A 484 -39.17 -26.98 19.77
C THR A 484 -38.04 -27.96 20.07
N PHE A 485 -36.80 -27.48 20.03
CA PHE A 485 -35.68 -28.13 20.72
C PHE A 485 -35.18 -27.20 21.82
N ARG A 486 -35.22 -27.73 23.04
CA ARG A 486 -34.85 -27.08 24.28
C ARG A 486 -33.47 -27.64 24.63
N GLU A 487 -32.42 -26.85 24.51
CA GLU A 487 -31.14 -27.17 25.14
C GLU A 487 -30.71 -26.03 26.05
N THR A 488 -30.58 -26.43 27.31
CA THR A 488 -30.17 -25.66 28.47
C THR A 488 -28.65 -25.63 28.50
N ILE A 489 -28.04 -24.46 28.40
CA ILE A 489 -26.65 -24.24 28.79
C ILE A 489 -26.64 -23.08 29.79
N GLY A 490 -26.18 -23.37 31.00
CA GLY A 490 -26.12 -22.43 32.12
C GLY A 490 -25.01 -21.39 31.97
N PRO A 491 -25.08 -20.27 32.72
CA PRO A 491 -24.12 -19.19 32.61
C PRO A 491 -22.81 -19.53 33.34
N ALA A 492 -21.69 -19.45 32.62
CA ALA A 492 -20.36 -19.34 33.22
C ALA A 492 -20.09 -17.87 33.56
N SER A 493 -19.99 -17.59 34.86
CA SER A 493 -19.56 -16.30 35.40
C SER A 493 -18.06 -16.09 35.16
N CYS A 494 -17.69 -15.04 34.43
CA CYS A 494 -16.33 -14.50 34.45
C CYS A 494 -16.28 -13.29 35.38
N ASP A 495 -15.87 -13.52 36.62
CA ASP A 495 -15.48 -12.49 37.58
C ASP A 495 -13.97 -12.34 37.47
N SER A 496 -13.48 -11.23 36.90
CA SER A 496 -12.05 -10.92 36.84
C SER A 496 -11.75 -9.63 37.61
N ARG A 497 -11.61 -9.80 38.93
CA ARG A 497 -10.89 -8.84 39.78
C ARG A 497 -9.40 -8.98 39.51
N ARG A 498 -8.75 -7.94 38.97
CA ARG A 498 -7.29 -7.78 39.08
C ARG A 498 -6.97 -6.99 40.36
N PRO A 499 -6.03 -7.44 41.20
CA PRO A 499 -5.42 -6.63 42.23
C PRO A 499 -4.18 -5.89 41.68
N SER A 500 -4.11 -4.61 42.03
CA SER A 500 -2.95 -3.73 41.93
C SER A 500 -1.94 -4.01 43.06
N GLY A 501 -0.64 -3.99 42.72
CA GLY A 501 0.52 -4.08 43.62
C GLY A 501 1.63 -4.81 42.86
N TRP A 502 2.83 -4.26 42.63
CA TRP A 502 3.93 -3.89 43.54
C TRP A 502 4.88 -2.94 42.74
N LEU A 503 5.29 -1.75 43.21
CA LEU A 503 6.30 -1.36 44.22
C LEU A 503 7.68 -1.00 43.63
N THR A 504 8.11 0.23 43.93
CA THR A 504 9.47 0.80 44.14
C THR A 504 10.66 0.33 43.33
#